data_AF-A0A7S4D0B6-F1
#
_entry.id   AF-A0A7S4D0B6-F1
#
_cell.length_a   1.000
_cell.length_b   1.000
_cell.length_c   1.000
_cell.angle_alpha   90.00
_cell.angle_beta   90.00
_cell.angle_gamma   90.00
#
_symmetry.space_group_name_H-M   'P 1'
#
loop_
_entity.id
_entity.type
_entity.pdbx_description
1 polymer ?
#
loop_
_entity_poly.entity_id
_entity_poly.type
_entity_poly.pdbx_seq_one_letter_code
_entity_poly.pdbx_strand_id
1 'polypeptide(L)'
;HDVLDAPCYYRNPYKRKHCRNTQSGSSKTFYSLQFRLRCRFPDDALYCAYSQPYTHTELQRFLCARARSTPDLPRYCLAQTLATSLNGNACPLLTITTLDADPADAGATGPPVPVRARPVVVVSARVHPGETCASWMMEGVLSLLLDPEDPHARRL
;
A
#
# COMPACT_ATOMS: atom_id res chain seq x y z
N HIS A 1 26.26 7.30 15.50
CA HIS A 1 26.26 6.41 14.33
C HIS A 1 26.49 4.99 14.81
N ASP A 2 25.42 4.22 14.94
CA ASP A 2 25.51 2.76 15.05
C ASP A 2 26.18 2.23 13.79
N VAL A 3 27.05 1.25 13.95
CA VAL A 3 27.86 0.74 12.83
C VAL A 3 27.22 -0.54 12.31
N LEU A 4 26.74 -0.46 11.08
CA LEU A 4 26.33 -1.62 10.29
C LEU A 4 27.58 -2.12 9.57
N ASP A 5 28.05 -3.31 9.92
CA ASP A 5 29.17 -3.92 9.17
C ASP A 5 28.72 -4.19 7.73
N ALA A 6 29.64 -4.08 6.76
CA ALA A 6 29.31 -4.27 5.36
C ALA A 6 28.60 -5.62 5.13
N PRO A 7 27.44 -5.63 4.44
CA PRO A 7 26.73 -6.87 4.16
C PRO A 7 27.58 -7.78 3.29
N CYS A 8 27.72 -9.05 3.69
CA CYS A 8 28.40 -10.07 2.91
C CYS A 8 27.37 -11.00 2.24
N TYR A 9 27.56 -11.22 0.95
CA TYR A 9 26.81 -12.21 0.18
C TYR A 9 27.70 -13.40 -0.09
N TYR A 10 27.23 -14.60 0.22
CA TYR A 10 27.97 -15.83 -0.09
C TYR A 10 27.07 -16.91 -0.65
N ARG A 11 27.66 -17.77 -1.48
CA ARG A 11 26.97 -18.88 -2.13
C ARG A 11 26.78 -20.01 -1.13
N ASN A 12 25.54 -20.44 -0.93
CA ASN A 12 25.23 -21.57 -0.05
C ASN A 12 25.52 -22.92 -0.73
N PRO A 13 25.83 -23.96 0.07
CA PRO A 13 25.96 -25.32 -0.44
C PRO A 13 24.62 -25.95 -0.86
N TYR A 14 23.50 -25.32 -0.52
CA TYR A 14 22.16 -25.78 -0.89
C TYR A 14 21.93 -25.65 -2.40
N LYS A 15 21.67 -26.78 -3.06
CA LYS A 15 21.36 -26.89 -4.49
C LYS A 15 19.85 -26.88 -4.70
N ARG A 16 19.35 -26.09 -5.66
CA ARG A 16 17.96 -26.22 -6.10
C ARG A 16 17.75 -27.60 -6.71
N LYS A 17 16.73 -28.34 -6.23
CA LYS A 17 16.25 -29.54 -6.93
C LYS A 17 15.82 -29.12 -8.33
N HIS A 18 16.28 -29.82 -9.35
CA HIS A 18 15.89 -29.56 -10.74
C HIS A 18 14.36 -29.65 -10.84
N CYS A 19 13.71 -28.56 -11.26
CA CYS A 19 12.38 -28.65 -11.83
C CYS A 19 12.54 -29.40 -13.18
N ARG A 20 11.80 -30.49 -13.36
CA ARG A 20 11.96 -31.53 -14.39
C ARG A 20 11.86 -31.08 -15.87
N ASN A 21 11.88 -29.79 -16.19
CA ASN A 21 11.57 -29.31 -17.54
C ASN A 21 12.56 -28.30 -18.15
N THR A 22 13.84 -28.31 -17.76
CA THR A 22 14.86 -27.46 -18.41
C THR A 22 16.09 -28.29 -18.76
N GLN A 23 16.37 -28.45 -20.06
CA GLN A 23 17.54 -29.13 -20.65
C GLN A 23 18.86 -28.35 -20.45
N SER A 24 19.10 -27.79 -19.26
CA SER A 24 20.34 -27.09 -18.94
C SER A 24 20.84 -27.52 -17.57
N GLY A 25 21.81 -28.44 -17.57
CA GLY A 25 22.35 -29.15 -16.40
C GLY A 25 23.22 -28.30 -15.46
N SER A 26 22.83 -27.07 -15.13
CA SER A 26 23.46 -26.33 -14.02
C SER A 26 22.54 -26.29 -12.81
N SER A 27 22.93 -27.01 -11.75
CA SER A 27 22.26 -26.94 -10.46
C SER A 27 22.51 -25.55 -9.85
N LYS A 28 21.50 -24.66 -9.92
CA LYS A 28 21.58 -23.31 -9.32
C LYS A 28 21.62 -23.43 -7.80
N THR A 29 22.62 -22.82 -7.17
CA THR A 29 22.76 -22.72 -5.71
C THR A 29 22.02 -21.49 -5.16
N PHE A 30 21.60 -21.56 -3.91
CA PHE A 30 21.08 -20.39 -3.19
C PHE A 30 22.23 -19.45 -2.74
N TYR A 31 21.90 -18.20 -2.41
CA TYR A 31 22.81 -17.24 -1.80
C TYR A 31 22.29 -16.84 -0.42
N SER A 32 23.19 -16.56 0.51
CA SER A 32 22.89 -15.96 1.82
C SER A 32 23.42 -14.55 1.87
N LEU A 33 22.62 -13.66 2.46
CA LEU A 33 23.04 -12.34 2.93
C LEU A 33 23.28 -12.42 4.43
N GLN A 34 24.46 -11.99 4.88
CA GLN A 34 24.77 -11.85 6.30
C GLN A 34 25.24 -10.41 6.57
N PHE A 35 24.74 -9.83 7.66
CA PHE A 35 25.15 -8.52 8.14
C PHE A 35 25.25 -8.56 9.67
N ARG A 36 26.03 -7.65 10.25
CA ARG A 36 26.17 -7.52 11.69
C ARG A 36 25.77 -6.10 12.11
N LEU A 37 24.86 -6.02 13.07
CA LEU A 37 24.45 -4.79 13.72
C LEU A 37 25.15 -4.70 15.07
N ARG A 38 25.78 -3.56 15.37
CA ARG A 38 26.39 -3.29 16.68
C ARG A 38 25.68 -2.09 17.32
N CYS A 39 25.05 -2.32 18.47
CA CYS A 39 24.55 -1.24 19.33
C CYS A 39 25.73 -0.49 19.94
N ARG A 40 25.67 0.84 19.97
CA ARG A 40 26.76 1.65 20.51
C ARG A 40 26.72 1.71 22.04
N PHE A 41 25.53 1.76 22.63
CA PHE A 41 25.33 1.89 24.08
C PHE A 41 24.52 0.71 24.64
N PRO A 42 24.71 0.37 25.94
CA PRO A 42 24.02 -0.75 26.59
C PRO A 42 22.48 -0.62 26.61
N ASP A 43 21.97 0.62 26.61
CA ASP A 43 20.54 0.93 26.70
C ASP A 43 19.92 1.38 25.37
N ASP A 44 20.61 1.15 24.24
CA ASP A 44 20.08 1.50 22.92
C ASP A 44 18.98 0.53 22.47
N ALA A 45 17.82 1.09 22.09
CA ALA A 45 16.75 0.35 21.44
C ALA A 45 16.88 0.45 19.92
N LEU A 46 17.21 -0.65 19.24
CA LEU A 46 17.27 -0.73 17.78
C LEU A 46 16.04 -1.45 17.21
N TYR A 47 15.39 -0.82 16.23
CA TYR A 47 14.29 -1.41 15.47
C TYR A 47 14.77 -1.77 14.08
N CYS A 48 14.74 -3.06 13.75
CA CYS A 48 15.16 -3.57 12.45
C CYS A 48 13.96 -4.14 11.69
N ALA A 49 13.77 -3.71 10.45
CA ALA A 49 12.75 -4.24 9.57
C ALA A 49 13.32 -4.43 8.17
N TYR A 50 12.75 -5.39 7.42
CA TYR A 50 13.14 -5.63 6.03
C TYR A 50 12.77 -4.45 5.11
N SER A 51 11.65 -3.80 5.40
CA SER A 51 11.14 -2.60 4.73
C SER A 51 10.48 -1.69 5.77
N GLN A 52 10.30 -0.40 5.45
CA GLN A 52 9.63 0.54 6.34
C GLN A 52 8.26 -0.04 6.77
N PRO A 53 8.04 -0.29 8.08
CA PRO A 53 6.79 -0.85 8.53
C PRO A 53 5.63 0.11 8.23
N TYR A 54 4.45 -0.46 8.05
CA TYR A 54 3.20 0.28 7.95
C TYR A 54 2.16 -0.44 8.79
N THR A 55 1.73 0.20 9.86
CA THR A 55 0.87 -0.34 10.90
C THR A 55 -0.59 -0.07 10.61
N HIS A 56 -1.48 -0.88 11.18
CA HIS A 56 -2.91 -0.64 11.10
C HIS A 56 -3.31 0.71 11.72
N THR A 57 -2.68 1.09 12.82
CA THR A 57 -2.93 2.39 13.48
C THR A 57 -2.50 3.56 12.59
N GLU A 58 -1.44 3.43 11.80
CA GLU A 58 -1.06 4.44 10.80
C GLU A 58 -2.14 4.59 9.72
N LEU A 59 -2.65 3.48 9.17
CA LEU A 59 -3.78 3.51 8.23
C LEU A 59 -5.00 4.26 8.82
N GLN A 60 -5.39 3.88 10.03
CA GLN A 60 -6.54 4.49 10.70
C GLN A 60 -6.29 5.97 10.96
N ARG A 61 -5.10 6.35 11.41
CA ARG A 61 -4.72 7.76 11.61
C ARG A 61 -4.82 8.54 10.31
N PHE A 62 -4.29 7.99 9.21
CA PHE A 62 -4.36 8.62 7.89
C PHE A 62 -5.81 8.86 7.44
N LEU A 63 -6.64 7.83 7.46
CA LEU A 63 -8.05 7.94 7.04
C LEU A 63 -8.84 8.92 7.93
N CYS A 64 -8.66 8.83 9.25
CA CYS A 64 -9.32 9.75 10.17
C CYS A 64 -8.82 11.20 10.00
N ALA A 65 -7.53 11.41 9.72
CA ALA A 65 -6.99 12.74 9.46
C ALA A 65 -7.58 13.32 8.19
N ARG A 66 -7.65 12.54 7.11
CA ARG A 66 -8.25 12.98 5.83
C ARG A 66 -9.73 13.31 5.96
N ALA A 67 -10.50 12.48 6.69
CA ALA A 67 -11.91 12.75 6.97
C ALA A 67 -12.13 14.04 7.75
N ARG A 68 -11.18 14.44 8.62
CA ARG A 68 -11.25 15.69 9.37
C ARG A 68 -10.78 16.91 8.58
N SER A 69 -9.77 16.74 7.72
CA SER A 69 -9.22 17.85 6.93
C SER A 69 -10.09 18.25 5.75
N THR A 70 -10.96 17.36 5.29
CA THR A 70 -11.72 17.52 4.04
C THR A 70 -13.22 17.41 4.31
N PRO A 71 -13.92 18.52 4.61
CA PRO A 71 -15.34 18.51 4.95
C PRO A 71 -16.26 17.96 3.85
N ASP A 72 -15.89 18.18 2.58
CA ASP A 72 -16.66 17.72 1.42
C ASP A 72 -16.41 16.26 1.04
N LEU A 73 -15.49 15.57 1.73
CA LEU A 73 -15.14 14.17 1.48
C LEU A 73 -16.36 13.24 1.38
N PRO A 74 -17.41 13.36 2.24
CA PRO A 74 -18.59 12.51 2.14
C PRO A 74 -19.40 12.65 0.83
N ARG A 75 -19.21 13.72 0.06
CA ARG A 75 -19.90 13.91 -1.23
C ARG A 75 -19.36 13.00 -2.33
N TYR A 76 -18.10 12.58 -2.21
CA TYR A 76 -17.42 11.82 -3.26
C TYR A 76 -16.61 10.62 -2.76
N CYS A 77 -16.58 10.36 -1.45
CA CYS A 77 -15.90 9.21 -0.88
C CYS A 77 -16.76 8.56 0.21
N LEU A 78 -17.12 7.30 -0.02
CA LEU A 78 -17.84 6.47 0.93
C LEU A 78 -16.87 5.47 1.57
N ALA A 79 -16.70 5.56 2.88
CA ALA A 79 -15.89 4.63 3.66
C ALA A 79 -16.77 3.56 4.32
N GLN A 80 -16.48 2.29 4.05
CA GLN A 80 -17.19 1.14 4.60
C GLN A 80 -16.21 0.09 5.13
N THR A 81 -16.72 -0.83 5.95
CA THR A 81 -15.96 -2.04 6.33
C THR A 81 -16.33 -3.15 5.36
N LEU A 82 -15.36 -3.61 4.57
CA LEU A 82 -15.56 -4.73 3.64
C LEU A 82 -15.71 -6.06 4.37
N ALA A 83 -14.81 -6.27 5.34
CA ALA A 83 -14.73 -7.50 6.10
C ALA A 83 -13.99 -7.25 7.42
N THR A 84 -14.07 -8.22 8.31
CA THR A 84 -13.27 -8.27 9.54
C THR A 84 -12.20 -9.34 9.37
N SER A 85 -10.94 -8.99 9.63
CA SER A 85 -9.84 -9.95 9.64
C SER A 85 -10.00 -10.97 10.76
N LEU A 86 -9.25 -12.08 10.70
CA LEU A 86 -9.24 -13.11 11.74
C LEU A 86 -8.90 -12.57 13.14
N ASN A 87 -8.14 -11.47 13.21
CA ASN A 87 -7.76 -10.84 14.47
C ASN A 87 -8.72 -9.69 14.88
N GLY A 88 -9.91 -9.61 14.28
CA GLY A 88 -10.92 -8.61 14.63
C GLY A 88 -10.71 -7.22 14.05
N ASN A 89 -9.64 -6.98 13.27
CA ASN A 89 -9.40 -5.68 12.65
C ASN A 89 -10.32 -5.47 11.43
N ALA A 90 -10.88 -4.26 11.31
CA ALA A 90 -11.69 -3.86 10.17
C ALA A 90 -10.82 -3.70 8.90
N CYS A 91 -11.28 -4.27 7.79
CA CYS A 91 -10.68 -4.05 6.47
C CYS A 91 -11.49 -2.96 5.75
N PRO A 92 -10.96 -1.73 5.59
CA PRO A 92 -11.69 -0.65 4.98
C PRO A 92 -11.83 -0.83 3.46
N LEU A 93 -13.01 -0.49 2.94
CA LEU A 93 -13.29 -0.26 1.52
C LEU A 93 -13.66 1.21 1.34
N LEU A 94 -12.93 1.89 0.47
CA LEU A 94 -13.22 3.26 0.07
C LEU A 94 -13.76 3.25 -1.34
N THR A 95 -14.97 3.79 -1.50
CA THR A 95 -15.60 3.98 -2.81
C THR A 95 -15.53 5.46 -3.14
N ILE A 96 -14.68 5.81 -4.11
CA ILE A 96 -14.47 7.20 -4.54
C ILE A 96 -15.27 7.42 -5.83
N THR A 97 -16.35 8.17 -5.74
CA THR A 97 -17.20 8.56 -6.88
C THR A 97 -18.08 9.71 -6.46
N THR A 98 -18.38 10.66 -7.35
CA THR A 98 -19.36 11.72 -7.07
C THR A 98 -20.74 11.09 -6.82
N LEU A 99 -21.21 11.15 -5.57
CA LEU A 99 -22.49 10.56 -5.16
C LEU A 99 -23.65 11.48 -5.55
N ASP A 100 -23.41 12.79 -5.51
CA ASP A 100 -24.34 13.81 -5.98
C ASP A 100 -24.00 14.18 -7.43
N ALA A 101 -25.02 14.22 -8.29
CA ALA A 101 -24.89 14.87 -9.59
C ALA A 101 -24.89 16.38 -9.33
N ASP A 102 -23.72 16.97 -9.09
CA ASP A 102 -23.63 18.42 -8.97
C ASP A 102 -24.00 19.04 -10.32
N PRO A 103 -25.05 19.88 -10.41
CA PRO A 103 -25.44 20.52 -11.67
C PRO A 103 -24.33 21.40 -12.28
N ALA A 104 -23.27 21.73 -11.52
CA ALA A 104 -22.10 22.43 -12.02
C ALA A 104 -21.16 21.56 -12.89
N ASP A 105 -21.17 20.23 -12.74
CA ASP A 105 -20.34 19.31 -13.55
C ASP A 105 -20.94 19.01 -14.94
N ALA A 106 -22.14 19.51 -15.22
CA ALA A 106 -22.75 19.49 -16.55
C ALA A 106 -22.01 20.36 -17.59
N GLY A 107 -21.02 21.15 -17.16
CA GLY A 107 -20.28 22.09 -18.01
C GLY A 107 -19.09 21.52 -18.79
N ALA A 108 -18.60 20.31 -18.48
CA ALA A 108 -17.36 19.81 -19.09
C ALA A 108 -17.56 18.71 -20.14
N THR A 109 -18.52 17.78 -19.98
CA THR A 109 -18.73 16.69 -20.96
C THR A 109 -20.07 15.99 -20.75
N GLY A 110 -21.11 16.44 -21.47
CA GLY A 110 -22.35 15.68 -21.67
C GLY A 110 -23.24 15.47 -20.44
N PRO A 111 -24.37 14.76 -20.62
CA PRO A 111 -25.30 14.49 -19.52
C PRO A 111 -24.65 13.58 -18.46
N PRO A 112 -24.96 13.77 -17.16
CA PRO A 112 -24.37 12.99 -16.08
C PRO A 112 -24.60 11.49 -16.29
N VAL A 113 -23.51 10.72 -16.38
CA VAL A 113 -23.58 9.26 -16.51
C VAL A 113 -24.06 8.68 -15.18
N PRO A 114 -25.14 7.87 -15.17
CA PRO A 114 -25.64 7.26 -13.95
C PRO A 114 -24.56 6.37 -13.33
N VAL A 115 -24.42 6.40 -11.99
CA VAL A 115 -23.34 5.71 -11.26
C VAL A 115 -23.13 4.26 -11.71
N ARG A 116 -24.21 3.52 -11.96
CA ARG A 116 -24.19 2.12 -12.44
C ARG A 116 -23.55 1.89 -13.82
N ALA A 117 -23.43 2.94 -14.63
CA ALA A 117 -22.86 2.90 -15.98
C ALA A 117 -21.46 3.51 -16.03
N ARG A 118 -20.95 4.03 -14.90
CA ARG A 118 -19.59 4.55 -14.81
C ARG A 118 -18.58 3.39 -14.84
N PRO A 119 -17.43 3.56 -15.50
CA PRO A 119 -16.37 2.56 -15.47
C PRO A 119 -15.89 2.35 -14.02
N VAL A 120 -15.67 1.10 -13.64
CA VAL A 120 -15.23 0.74 -12.29
C VAL A 120 -13.77 0.29 -12.35
N VAL A 121 -12.94 0.94 -11.53
CA VAL A 121 -11.55 0.53 -11.29
C VAL A 121 -11.44 0.08 -9.84
N VAL A 122 -10.95 -1.15 -9.64
CA VAL A 122 -10.70 -1.69 -8.30
C VAL A 122 -9.20 -1.71 -8.08
N VAL A 123 -8.74 -1.03 -7.04
CA VAL A 123 -7.34 -1.04 -6.61
C VAL A 123 -7.27 -1.70 -5.23
N SER A 124 -6.40 -2.68 -5.09
CA SER A 124 -6.10 -3.34 -3.82
C SER A 124 -4.59 -3.31 -3.57
N ALA A 125 -4.19 -3.35 -2.30
CA ALA A 125 -2.79 -3.31 -1.91
C ALA A 125 -2.49 -4.30 -0.79
N ARG A 126 -1.24 -4.77 -0.76
CA ARG A 126 -0.66 -5.56 0.33
C ARG A 126 -1.42 -6.86 0.63
N VAL A 127 -1.58 -7.68 -0.41
CA VAL A 127 -2.10 -9.06 -0.27
C VAL A 127 -1.17 -9.91 0.59
N HIS A 128 0.15 -9.70 0.46
CA HIS A 128 1.14 -10.30 1.33
C HIS A 128 1.51 -9.37 2.48
N PRO A 129 1.45 -9.83 3.76
CA PRO A 129 1.62 -8.94 4.92
C PRO A 129 3.01 -8.28 5.00
N GLY A 130 4.04 -8.94 4.44
CA GLY A 130 5.42 -8.44 4.39
C GLY A 130 5.69 -7.36 3.33
N GLU A 131 4.75 -7.10 2.42
CA GLU A 131 4.91 -6.12 1.33
C GLU A 131 4.42 -4.74 1.78
N THR A 132 5.05 -4.18 2.82
CA THR A 132 4.62 -2.91 3.44
C THR A 132 4.68 -1.72 2.48
N CYS A 133 5.55 -1.76 1.46
CA CYS A 133 5.65 -0.74 0.42
C CYS A 133 4.32 -0.52 -0.32
N ALA A 134 3.49 -1.56 -0.49
CA ALA A 134 2.20 -1.44 -1.15
C ALA A 134 1.22 -0.57 -0.35
N SER A 135 1.30 -0.58 0.99
CA SER A 135 0.49 0.32 1.83
C SER A 135 0.89 1.78 1.66
N TRP A 136 2.20 2.07 1.64
CA TRP A 136 2.71 3.43 1.40
C TRP A 136 2.31 3.94 0.01
N MET A 137 2.38 3.09 -1.02
CA MET A 137 1.90 3.48 -2.36
C MET A 137 0.40 3.75 -2.36
N MET A 138 -0.42 2.91 -1.71
CA MET A 138 -1.86 3.11 -1.61
C MET A 138 -2.19 4.42 -0.87
N GLU A 139 -1.47 4.76 0.19
CA GLU A 139 -1.63 6.04 0.87
C GLU A 139 -1.38 7.24 -0.06
N GLY A 140 -0.37 7.15 -0.93
CA GLY A 140 -0.11 8.16 -1.96
C GLY A 140 -1.23 8.25 -3.00
N VAL A 141 -1.72 7.11 -3.48
CA VAL A 141 -2.87 7.05 -4.41
C VAL A 141 -4.10 7.70 -3.78
N LEU A 142 -4.44 7.36 -2.54
CA LEU A 142 -5.56 7.96 -1.82
C LEU A 142 -5.32 9.46 -1.56
N SER A 143 -4.08 9.86 -1.29
CA SER A 143 -3.77 11.26 -1.07
C SER A 143 -4.03 12.11 -2.30
N LEU A 144 -3.75 11.57 -3.49
CA LEU A 144 -4.03 12.19 -4.78
C LEU A 144 -5.54 12.21 -5.09
N LEU A 145 -6.20 11.05 -5.00
CA LEU A 145 -7.62 10.92 -5.37
C LEU A 145 -8.58 11.68 -4.43
N LEU A 146 -8.17 11.88 -3.17
CA LEU A 146 -8.95 12.60 -2.16
C LEU A 146 -8.46 14.04 -1.95
N ASP A 147 -7.60 14.55 -2.84
CA ASP A 147 -7.23 15.96 -2.85
C ASP A 147 -8.25 16.76 -3.67
N PRO A 148 -9.05 17.63 -3.04
CA PRO A 148 -10.01 18.44 -3.77
C PRO A 148 -9.34 19.44 -4.71
N GLU A 149 -8.09 19.85 -4.46
CA GLU A 149 -7.39 20.86 -5.27
C GLU A 149 -6.66 20.24 -6.47
N ASP A 150 -6.56 18.91 -6.56
CA ASP A 150 -5.88 18.26 -7.66
C ASP A 150 -6.78 18.19 -8.92
N PRO A 151 -6.39 18.84 -10.03
CA PRO A 151 -7.19 18.86 -11.26
C PRO A 151 -7.25 17.50 -11.96
N HIS A 152 -6.34 16.57 -11.69
CA HIS A 152 -6.39 15.22 -12.22
C HIS A 152 -7.44 14.39 -11.50
N ALA A 153 -7.55 14.51 -10.17
CA ALA A 153 -8.58 13.82 -9.39
C ALA A 153 -10.00 14.22 -9.82
N ARG A 154 -10.23 15.50 -10.14
CA ARG A 154 -11.54 16.01 -10.60
C ARG A 154 -11.97 15.53 -12.00
N ARG A 155 -11.02 15.04 -12.82
CA ARG A 155 -11.31 14.59 -14.20
C ARG A 155 -11.66 13.11 -14.29
N LEU A 156 -11.51 12.36 -13.21
CA LEU A 156 -11.79 10.92 -13.11
C LEU A 156 -13.26 10.67 -12.78
#